data_AF-A0A968T6Q4-F1
#
_entry.id   AF-A0A968T6Q4-F1
#
_cell.length_a   1.000
_cell.length_b   1.000
_cell.length_c   1.000
_cell.angle_alpha   90.00
_cell.angle_beta   90.00
_cell.angle_gamma   90.00
#
_symmetry.space_group_name_H-M   'P 1'
#
loop_
_entity.id
_entity.type
_entity.pdbx_description
1 polymer ?
#
loop_
_entity_poly.entity_id
_entity_poly.type
_entity_poly.pdbx_seq_one_letter_code
_entity_poly.pdbx_strand_id
1 'polypeptide(L)'
;MEVLWIPGELDQVGRANLYNHVRELVHEELHRQAGLMRERITTYGIIEEWTEPDFDHYREKGLPKLLEAGVKNVFIPSQCQNDMNTWGLSNMCCNVDFKISETVGEDKLKKFCQAAKAGGVKIEMWGNTVISTTTERFMHRDGRKKGIEFLPFKGSIQEVIAKAESPFIRNASNAIEADHYTPRFCALNLRDKDIREYWLKQWKYFH
;
A
#
# COMPACT_ATOMS: atom_id res chain seq x y z
N MET A 1 10.69 -17.70 6.48
CA MET A 1 10.89 -18.09 7.89
C MET A 1 11.93 -17.14 8.44
N GLU A 2 11.49 -16.09 9.12
CA GLU A 2 12.41 -15.19 9.82
C GLU A 2 12.93 -15.93 11.06
N VAL A 3 14.24 -16.14 11.13
CA VAL A 3 14.87 -16.74 12.32
C VAL A 3 15.27 -15.59 13.22
N LEU A 4 14.44 -15.31 14.22
CA LEU A 4 14.72 -14.32 15.26
C LEU A 4 15.64 -14.97 16.30
N TRP A 5 16.91 -14.55 16.35
CA TRP A 5 17.86 -15.04 17.33
C TRP A 5 17.79 -14.16 18.58
N ILE A 6 17.34 -14.72 19.70
CA ILE A 6 17.35 -14.06 21.01
C ILE A 6 18.22 -14.91 21.95
N PRO A 7 19.16 -14.30 22.67
CA PRO A 7 19.96 -15.02 23.66
C PRO A 7 19.08 -15.51 24.83
N GLY A 8 19.32 -16.76 25.28
CA GLY A 8 18.65 -17.36 26.45
C GLY A 8 17.82 -18.60 26.12
N GLU A 9 17.37 -19.31 27.16
CA GLU A 9 16.44 -20.42 27.01
C GLU A 9 14.99 -19.92 27.05
N LEU A 10 14.18 -20.37 26.09
CA LEU A 10 12.75 -20.09 26.03
C LEU A 10 11.97 -21.38 26.23
N ASP A 11 10.99 -21.34 27.13
CA ASP A 11 9.98 -22.39 27.28
C ASP A 11 9.02 -22.42 26.07
N GLN A 12 8.07 -23.36 26.06
CA GLN A 12 7.14 -23.54 24.94
C GLN A 12 6.28 -22.28 24.66
N VAL A 13 5.87 -21.57 25.71
CA VAL A 13 5.05 -20.35 25.60
C VAL A 13 5.90 -19.19 25.09
N GLY A 14 7.14 -19.06 25.58
CA GLY A 14 8.11 -18.06 25.13
C GLY A 14 8.47 -18.22 23.66
N ARG A 15 8.64 -19.47 23.19
CA ARG A 15 8.87 -19.75 21.76
C ARG A 15 7.67 -19.36 20.89
N ALA A 16 6.46 -19.67 21.34
CA ALA A 16 5.22 -19.33 20.62
C ALA A 16 5.00 -17.81 20.52
N ASN A 17 5.49 -17.04 21.49
CA ASN A 17 5.31 -15.59 21.57
C ASN A 17 6.56 -14.78 21.17
N LEU A 18 7.61 -15.43 20.68
CA LEU A 18 8.91 -14.80 20.42
C LEU A 18 8.80 -13.60 19.48
N TYR A 19 8.00 -13.74 18.42
CA TYR A 19 7.76 -12.68 17.46
C TYR A 19 7.13 -11.45 18.11
N ASN A 20 6.16 -11.64 19.01
CA ASN A 20 5.55 -10.54 19.74
C ASN A 20 6.57 -9.89 20.69
N HIS A 21 7.40 -10.68 21.38
CA HIS A 21 8.41 -10.12 22.28
C HIS A 21 9.46 -9.26 21.55
N VAL A 22 9.90 -9.67 20.35
CA VAL A 22 10.77 -8.84 19.50
C VAL A 22 10.05 -7.56 19.07
N ARG A 23 8.79 -7.65 18.66
CA ARG A 23 7.99 -6.45 18.31
C ARG A 23 7.90 -5.47 19.47
N GLU A 24 7.63 -5.96 20.69
CA GLU A 24 7.62 -5.13 21.90
C GLU A 24 8.97 -4.45 22.12
N LEU A 25 10.09 -5.20 22.04
CA LEU A 25 11.43 -4.64 22.21
C LEU A 25 11.77 -3.59 21.15
N VAL A 26 11.40 -3.82 19.88
CA VAL A 26 11.57 -2.83 18.80
C VAL A 26 10.74 -1.57 19.08
N HIS A 27 9.51 -1.72 19.57
CA HIS A 27 8.65 -0.58 19.92
C HIS A 27 9.16 0.19 21.15
N GLU A 28 9.59 -0.49 22.20
CA GLU A 28 10.02 0.13 23.45
C GLU A 28 11.40 0.77 23.35
N GLU A 29 12.29 0.20 22.54
CA GLU A 29 13.66 0.67 22.44
C GLU A 29 13.93 1.42 21.13
N LEU A 30 13.79 0.74 19.99
CA LEU A 30 14.18 1.28 18.69
C LEU A 30 13.30 2.45 18.26
N HIS A 31 11.98 2.29 18.35
CA HIS A 31 11.04 3.37 18.01
C HIS A 31 11.17 4.55 18.97
N ARG A 32 11.31 4.28 20.28
CA ARG A 32 11.53 5.31 21.30
C ARG A 32 12.80 6.13 21.01
N GLN A 33 13.91 5.46 20.70
CA GLN A 33 15.17 6.13 20.32
C GLN A 33 15.03 6.96 19.04
N ALA A 34 14.21 6.50 18.10
CA ALA A 34 13.90 7.21 16.86
C ALA A 34 12.82 8.31 17.00
N GLY A 35 12.29 8.54 18.20
CA GLY A 35 11.20 9.49 18.43
C GLY A 35 9.85 9.07 17.81
N LEU A 36 9.72 7.80 17.41
CA LEU A 36 8.51 7.23 16.85
C LEU A 36 7.55 6.82 17.97
N MET A 37 6.29 7.21 17.85
CA MET A 37 5.26 6.77 18.78
C MET A 37 4.84 5.34 18.49
N ARG A 38 4.64 4.55 19.55
CA ARG A 38 4.02 3.23 19.43
C ARG A 38 2.61 3.38 18.88
N GLU A 39 2.31 2.65 17.81
CA GLU A 39 0.96 2.58 17.24
C GLU A 39 0.03 1.99 18.31
N ARG A 40 -0.96 2.76 18.76
CA ARG A 40 -1.89 2.30 19.80
C ARG A 40 -2.90 1.33 19.20
N ILE A 41 -3.20 0.27 19.94
CA ILE A 41 -4.36 -0.60 19.68
C ILE A 41 -5.59 0.32 19.61
N THR A 42 -6.24 0.31 18.46
CA THR A 42 -7.43 1.10 18.17
C THR A 42 -8.49 0.19 17.58
N THR A 43 -9.77 0.54 17.70
CA THR A 43 -10.83 -0.21 17.05
C THR A 43 -10.76 0.06 15.54
N TYR A 44 -10.54 -1.02 14.79
CA TYR A 44 -10.35 -0.98 13.35
C TYR A 44 -11.57 -1.55 12.65
N GLY A 45 -12.04 -0.84 11.62
CA GLY A 45 -13.02 -1.34 10.67
C GLY A 45 -12.37 -1.41 9.30
N ILE A 46 -12.75 -2.40 8.50
CA ILE A 46 -12.33 -2.51 7.11
C ILE A 46 -13.58 -2.47 6.25
N ILE A 47 -13.61 -1.58 5.26
CA ILE A 47 -14.56 -1.66 4.15
C ILE A 47 -13.79 -2.24 2.97
N GLU A 48 -13.82 -3.56 2.85
CA GLU A 48 -13.03 -4.29 1.87
C GLU A 48 -13.86 -4.61 0.62
N GLU A 49 -13.50 -4.00 -0.50
CA GLU A 49 -14.01 -4.37 -1.82
C GLU A 49 -12.81 -4.48 -2.76
N TRP A 50 -12.69 -5.62 -3.45
CA TRP A 50 -11.53 -5.96 -4.28
C TRP A 50 -11.68 -5.48 -5.74
N THR A 51 -12.75 -4.74 -6.01
CA THR A 51 -13.14 -4.14 -7.28
C THR A 51 -13.34 -2.65 -7.08
N GLU A 52 -14.13 -1.98 -7.92
CA GLU A 52 -14.44 -0.56 -7.74
C GLU A 52 -15.35 -0.33 -6.52
N PRO A 53 -14.94 0.51 -5.54
CA PRO A 53 -15.73 0.76 -4.35
C PRO A 53 -16.91 1.70 -4.62
N ASP A 54 -18.06 1.41 -4.00
CA ASP A 54 -19.21 2.32 -3.96
C ASP A 54 -19.18 3.22 -2.72
N PHE A 55 -18.51 4.37 -2.84
CA PHE A 55 -18.39 5.32 -1.73
C PHE A 55 -19.70 5.98 -1.30
N ASP A 56 -20.71 6.06 -2.17
CA ASP A 56 -22.03 6.57 -1.76
C ASP A 56 -22.72 5.52 -0.86
N HIS A 57 -22.69 4.25 -1.25
CA HIS A 57 -23.17 3.15 -0.41
C HIS A 57 -22.40 3.07 0.92
N TYR A 58 -21.07 3.17 0.88
CA TYR A 58 -20.25 3.13 2.08
C TYR A 58 -20.58 4.29 3.01
N ARG A 59 -20.73 5.51 2.48
CA ARG A 59 -21.09 6.69 3.29
C ARG A 59 -22.47 6.53 3.93
N GLU A 60 -23.44 6.03 3.18
CA GLU A 60 -24.84 6.00 3.61
C GLU A 60 -25.20 4.81 4.49
N LYS A 61 -24.51 3.67 4.31
CA LYS A 61 -24.85 2.39 4.95
C LYS A 61 -23.72 1.78 5.76
N GLY A 62 -22.48 1.87 5.28
CA GLY A 62 -21.32 1.23 5.90
C GLY A 62 -20.78 2.02 7.09
N LEU A 63 -20.35 3.26 6.83
CA LEU A 63 -19.73 4.15 7.81
C LEU A 63 -20.59 4.38 9.06
N PRO A 64 -21.92 4.61 8.98
CA PRO A 64 -22.75 4.78 10.18
C PRO A 64 -22.69 3.58 11.13
N LYS A 65 -22.64 2.36 10.59
CA LYS A 65 -22.55 1.14 11.40
C LYS A 65 -21.19 1.00 12.08
N LEU A 66 -20.11 1.36 11.38
CA LEU A 66 -18.77 1.37 11.95
C LEU A 66 -18.66 2.41 13.07
N LEU A 67 -19.25 3.58 12.88
CA LEU A 67 -19.35 4.62 13.90
C LEU A 67 -20.13 4.16 15.13
N GLU A 68 -21.28 3.53 14.93
CA GLU A 68 -22.10 2.96 16.01
C GLU A 68 -21.34 1.88 16.79
N ALA A 69 -20.54 1.06 16.11
CA ALA A 69 -19.66 0.06 16.72
C ALA A 69 -18.44 0.65 17.44
N GLY A 70 -18.26 1.97 17.43
CA GLY A 70 -17.16 2.65 18.11
C GLY A 70 -15.81 2.50 17.40
N VAL A 71 -15.80 2.18 16.11
CA VAL A 71 -14.58 2.16 15.29
C VAL A 71 -13.92 3.54 15.29
N LYS A 72 -12.58 3.57 15.31
CA LYS A 72 -11.79 4.81 15.30
C LYS A 72 -10.98 4.99 14.02
N ASN A 73 -10.60 3.88 13.38
CA ASN A 73 -9.92 3.89 12.08
C ASN A 73 -10.68 3.00 11.09
N VAL A 74 -10.87 3.48 9.87
CA VAL A 74 -11.50 2.73 8.78
C VAL A 74 -10.52 2.60 7.61
N PHE A 75 -10.23 1.37 7.21
CA PHE A 75 -9.42 1.05 6.04
C PHE A 75 -10.23 1.08 4.76
N ILE A 76 -9.66 1.65 3.70
CA ILE A 76 -10.15 1.53 2.32
C ILE A 76 -9.01 1.01 1.41
N PRO A 77 -9.20 -0.14 0.73
CA PRO A 77 -8.13 -0.75 -0.05
C PRO A 77 -8.07 -0.39 -1.55
N SER A 78 -9.17 0.09 -2.13
CA SER A 78 -9.38 0.06 -3.60
C SER A 78 -9.85 1.39 -4.21
N GLN A 79 -9.43 2.53 -3.66
CA GLN A 79 -9.83 3.86 -4.15
C GLN A 79 -9.13 4.29 -5.45
N CYS A 80 -8.01 3.65 -5.80
CA CYS A 80 -7.23 3.98 -6.98
C CYS A 80 -7.55 3.02 -8.13
N GLN A 81 -7.52 3.53 -9.37
CA GLN A 81 -7.82 2.78 -10.58
C GLN A 81 -6.96 1.53 -10.75
N ASN A 82 -5.71 1.60 -10.27
CA ASN A 82 -4.72 0.55 -10.45
C ASN A 82 -4.03 0.22 -9.12
N ASP A 83 -4.80 -0.11 -8.09
CA ASP A 83 -4.27 -0.59 -6.80
C ASP A 83 -4.55 -2.07 -6.54
N MET A 84 -5.68 -2.60 -7.02
CA MET A 84 -6.19 -3.93 -6.74
C MET A 84 -6.66 -4.63 -8.03
N ASN A 85 -6.19 -5.86 -8.25
CA ASN A 85 -6.58 -6.74 -9.35
C ASN A 85 -6.54 -6.13 -10.78
N THR A 86 -5.67 -5.14 -11.01
CA THR A 86 -5.55 -4.41 -12.29
C THR A 86 -5.40 -5.30 -13.53
N TRP A 87 -4.77 -6.47 -13.36
CA TRP A 87 -4.47 -7.39 -14.45
C TRP A 87 -5.45 -8.57 -14.56
N GLY A 88 -6.45 -8.67 -13.67
CA GLY A 88 -7.38 -9.82 -13.63
C GLY A 88 -6.71 -11.15 -13.26
N LEU A 89 -5.52 -11.10 -12.67
CA LEU A 89 -4.70 -12.26 -12.34
C LEU A 89 -4.76 -12.53 -10.82
N SER A 90 -5.83 -13.17 -10.35
CA SER A 90 -6.01 -13.60 -8.94
C SER A 90 -5.96 -12.45 -7.91
N ASN A 91 -5.80 -12.78 -6.63
CA ASN A 91 -5.80 -11.88 -5.46
C ASN A 91 -4.56 -10.96 -5.39
N MET A 92 -4.11 -10.45 -6.53
CA MET A 92 -2.93 -9.61 -6.60
C MET A 92 -3.35 -8.17 -6.34
N CYS A 93 -3.01 -7.65 -5.15
CA CYS A 93 -2.80 -6.21 -4.99
C CYS A 93 -1.83 -5.80 -6.11
N CYS A 94 -2.19 -4.86 -6.97
CA CYS A 94 -1.38 -4.47 -8.11
C CYS A 94 -1.26 -2.97 -8.07
N ASN A 95 -0.38 -2.44 -7.22
CA ASN A 95 -0.14 -1.01 -7.25
C ASN A 95 0.62 -0.67 -8.53
N VAL A 96 -0.04 0.08 -9.42
CA VAL A 96 0.57 0.63 -10.63
C VAL A 96 0.56 2.15 -10.56
N ASP A 97 -0.47 2.77 -10.01
CA ASP A 97 -0.52 4.23 -9.85
C ASP A 97 -1.60 4.61 -8.82
N PHE A 98 -1.37 5.70 -8.10
CA PHE A 98 -2.37 6.33 -7.25
C PHE A 98 -3.16 7.40 -8.00
N LYS A 99 -3.92 6.98 -9.01
CA LYS A 99 -4.95 7.80 -9.65
C LYS A 99 -6.31 7.34 -9.14
N ILE A 100 -7.15 8.25 -8.64
CA ILE A 100 -8.53 7.90 -8.28
C ILE A 100 -9.27 7.43 -9.53
N SER A 101 -9.97 6.29 -9.42
CA SER A 101 -10.77 5.79 -10.55
C SER A 101 -11.90 6.76 -10.90
N GLU A 102 -12.18 6.95 -12.19
CA GLU A 102 -13.31 7.78 -12.63
C GLU A 102 -14.65 7.22 -12.13
N THR A 103 -14.77 5.90 -12.03
CA THR A 103 -15.96 5.21 -11.49
C THR A 103 -16.14 5.47 -10.00
N VAL A 104 -15.04 5.59 -9.27
CA VAL A 104 -15.00 5.99 -7.85
C VAL A 104 -15.39 7.45 -7.70
N GLY A 105 -14.78 8.34 -8.49
CA GLY A 105 -15.03 9.78 -8.47
C GLY A 105 -14.44 10.49 -7.24
N GLU A 106 -13.58 11.50 -7.48
CA GLU A 106 -12.91 12.26 -6.41
C GLU A 106 -13.91 12.90 -5.43
N ASP A 107 -15.01 13.44 -5.94
CA ASP A 107 -16.05 14.08 -5.13
C ASP A 107 -16.72 13.09 -4.16
N LYS A 108 -16.91 11.83 -4.56
CA LYS A 108 -17.53 10.81 -3.71
C LYS A 108 -16.58 10.39 -2.59
N LEU A 109 -15.32 10.12 -2.93
CA LEU A 109 -14.27 9.84 -1.94
C LEU A 109 -14.13 11.01 -0.95
N LYS A 110 -14.11 12.25 -1.44
CA LYS A 110 -14.03 13.45 -0.60
C LYS A 110 -15.22 13.54 0.37
N LYS A 111 -16.44 13.32 -0.11
CA LYS A 111 -17.65 13.32 0.74
C LYS A 111 -17.60 12.21 1.79
N PHE A 112 -17.11 11.02 1.43
CA PHE A 112 -16.92 9.92 2.37
C PHE A 112 -15.91 10.29 3.47
N CYS A 113 -14.73 10.80 3.10
CA CYS A 113 -13.71 11.24 4.06
C CYS A 113 -14.21 12.37 4.97
N GLN A 114 -14.99 13.31 4.43
CA GLN A 114 -15.63 14.37 5.22
C GLN A 114 -16.64 13.81 6.24
N ALA A 115 -17.47 12.84 5.83
CA ALA A 115 -18.40 12.18 6.74
C ALA A 115 -17.68 11.40 7.85
N ALA A 116 -16.60 10.67 7.50
CA ALA A 116 -15.78 9.96 8.48
C ALA A 116 -15.13 10.90 9.49
N LYS A 117 -14.58 12.03 9.00
CA LYS A 117 -14.02 13.08 9.86
C LYS A 117 -15.07 13.68 10.79
N ALA A 118 -16.28 13.95 10.30
CA ALA A 118 -17.38 14.45 11.12
C ALA A 118 -17.81 13.44 12.20
N GLY A 119 -17.70 12.14 11.91
CA GLY A 119 -17.92 11.05 12.87
C GLY A 119 -16.73 10.78 13.83
N GLY A 120 -15.63 11.53 13.70
CA GLY A 120 -14.45 11.35 14.56
C GLY A 120 -13.64 10.09 14.23
N VAL A 121 -13.69 9.61 12.99
CA VAL A 121 -12.95 8.45 12.49
C VAL A 121 -11.85 8.89 11.53
N LYS A 122 -10.69 8.24 11.63
CA LYS A 122 -9.58 8.38 10.69
C LYS A 122 -9.77 7.39 9.54
N ILE A 123 -9.60 7.85 8.31
CA ILE A 123 -9.51 6.97 7.14
C ILE A 123 -8.05 6.60 6.92
N GLU A 124 -7.81 5.32 6.69
CA GLU A 124 -6.52 4.78 6.30
C GLU A 124 -6.65 4.14 4.93
N MET A 125 -5.70 4.43 4.07
CA MET A 125 -5.73 4.06 2.67
C MET A 125 -4.67 3.01 2.40
N TRP A 126 -5.00 2.01 1.59
CA TRP A 126 -3.95 1.13 1.06
C TRP A 126 -3.01 1.92 0.17
N GLY A 127 -1.71 1.73 0.41
CA GLY A 127 -0.68 2.25 -0.45
C GLY A 127 0.62 1.51 -0.24
N ASN A 128 1.37 1.31 -1.32
CA ASN A 128 2.74 0.84 -1.26
C ASN A 128 3.58 1.64 -2.28
N THR A 129 4.89 1.47 -2.28
CA THR A 129 5.80 2.07 -3.27
C THR A 129 6.41 1.03 -4.18
N VAL A 130 5.79 -0.15 -4.27
CA VAL A 130 6.29 -1.26 -5.06
C VAL A 130 5.34 -1.48 -6.23
N ILE A 131 5.84 -1.99 -7.35
CA ILE A 131 4.99 -2.24 -8.52
C ILE A 131 4.89 -3.72 -8.82
N SER A 132 3.79 -4.15 -9.43
CA SER A 132 3.65 -5.54 -9.89
C SER A 132 4.75 -5.90 -10.88
N THR A 133 5.38 -7.06 -10.68
CA THR A 133 6.28 -7.69 -11.67
C THR A 133 5.62 -7.87 -13.03
N THR A 134 4.28 -7.99 -13.08
CA THR A 134 3.52 -8.06 -14.33
C THR A 134 3.49 -6.71 -15.05
N THR A 135 3.26 -5.61 -14.31
CA THR A 135 3.37 -4.25 -14.83
C THR A 135 4.74 -4.02 -15.43
N GLU A 136 5.79 -4.36 -14.68
CA GLU A 136 7.17 -4.21 -15.15
C GLU A 136 7.44 -5.00 -16.45
N ARG A 137 6.99 -6.26 -16.51
CA ARG A 137 7.11 -7.07 -17.74
C ARG A 137 6.39 -6.46 -18.93
N PHE A 138 5.25 -5.81 -18.72
CA PHE A 138 4.51 -5.16 -19.81
C PHE A 138 5.14 -3.84 -20.26
N MET A 139 5.84 -3.13 -19.38
CA MET A 139 6.63 -1.95 -19.75
C MET A 139 7.79 -2.29 -20.70
N HIS A 140 8.39 -3.49 -20.54
CA HIS A 140 9.53 -3.96 -21.33
C HIS A 140 9.14 -4.80 -22.56
N ARG A 141 7.87 -4.79 -22.98
CA ARG A 141 7.46 -5.50 -24.18
C ARG A 141 7.94 -4.74 -25.43
N ASP A 142 9.21 -4.97 -25.78
CA ASP A 142 10.01 -4.40 -26.88
C ASP A 142 9.22 -3.85 -28.08
N GLY A 143 8.75 -2.60 -28.00
CA GLY A 143 8.52 -1.70 -29.14
C GLY A 143 7.66 -2.17 -30.32
N ARG A 144 6.95 -3.31 -30.23
CA ARG A 144 6.08 -3.79 -31.32
C ARG A 144 4.69 -3.21 -31.12
N LYS A 145 4.29 -2.31 -32.04
CA LYS A 145 2.96 -1.67 -32.21
C LYS A 145 1.74 -2.63 -32.26
N LYS A 146 1.93 -3.95 -32.06
CA LYS A 146 0.85 -4.94 -31.96
C LYS A 146 0.48 -5.29 -30.51
N GLY A 147 0.93 -4.51 -29.52
CA GLY A 147 0.57 -4.67 -28.11
C GLY A 147 -0.64 -3.83 -27.71
N ILE A 148 -1.47 -4.36 -26.81
CA ILE A 148 -2.55 -3.61 -26.15
C ILE A 148 -1.88 -2.66 -25.15
N GLU A 149 -2.14 -1.35 -25.28
CA GLU A 149 -1.82 -0.37 -24.24
C GLU A 149 -2.86 -0.52 -23.13
N PHE A 150 -2.53 -1.30 -22.10
CA PHE A 150 -3.50 -1.63 -21.06
C PHE A 150 -3.75 -0.50 -20.07
N LEU A 151 -2.73 0.31 -19.77
CA LEU A 151 -2.79 1.40 -18.78
C LEU A 151 -2.16 2.68 -19.35
N PRO A 152 -2.63 3.88 -18.97
CA PRO A 152 -2.01 5.13 -19.38
C PRO A 152 -0.55 5.22 -18.94
N PHE A 153 0.37 5.42 -19.89
CA PHE A 153 1.79 5.60 -19.59
C PHE A 153 2.09 7.00 -19.05
N LYS A 154 1.59 8.04 -19.73
CA LYS A 154 1.83 9.44 -19.38
C LYS A 154 1.20 9.82 -18.04
N GLY A 155 1.96 10.52 -17.20
CA GLY A 155 1.56 10.94 -15.87
C GLY A 155 1.61 9.84 -14.80
N SER A 156 2.01 8.62 -15.16
CA SER A 156 2.07 7.47 -14.26
C SER A 156 3.49 7.17 -13.75
N ILE A 157 3.61 6.30 -12.74
CA ILE A 157 4.92 5.81 -12.29
C ILE A 157 5.70 5.11 -13.41
N GLN A 158 5.02 4.57 -14.43
CA GLN A 158 5.67 3.88 -15.54
C GLN A 158 6.53 4.85 -16.35
N GLU A 159 6.05 6.09 -16.58
CA GLU A 159 6.83 7.15 -17.22
C GLU A 159 8.02 7.56 -16.35
N VAL A 160 7.85 7.59 -15.03
CA VAL A 160 8.91 7.94 -14.08
C VAL A 160 9.99 6.86 -14.05
N ILE A 161 9.61 5.59 -14.00
CA ILE A 161 10.53 4.44 -14.04
C ILE A 161 11.34 4.45 -15.33
N ALA A 162 10.71 4.74 -16.47
CA ALA A 162 11.37 4.73 -17.77
C ALA A 162 12.47 5.80 -17.93
N LYS A 163 12.41 6.89 -17.16
CA LYS A 163 13.39 7.99 -17.20
C LYS A 163 14.37 8.01 -16.03
N ALA A 164 14.02 7.34 -14.92
CA ALA A 164 14.83 7.33 -13.71
C ALA A 164 16.17 6.65 -13.95
N GLU A 165 17.22 7.15 -13.29
CA GLU A 165 18.58 6.62 -13.43
C GLU A 165 18.70 5.24 -12.78
N SER A 166 18.05 5.05 -11.64
CA SER A 166 18.09 3.80 -10.87
C SER A 166 16.74 3.50 -10.23
N PRO A 167 15.70 3.14 -11.03
CA PRO A 167 14.33 3.05 -10.57
C PRO A 167 14.06 1.95 -9.54
N PHE A 168 14.86 0.88 -9.55
CA PHE A 168 14.66 -0.31 -8.73
C PHE A 168 15.81 -0.53 -7.75
N ILE A 169 15.48 -1.09 -6.59
CA ILE A 169 16.49 -1.68 -5.70
C ILE A 169 17.05 -2.92 -6.40
N ARG A 170 18.37 -3.10 -6.34
CA ARG A 170 19.08 -4.23 -6.95
C ARG A 170 19.66 -5.12 -5.87
N ASN A 171 19.55 -6.43 -6.06
CA ASN A 171 20.17 -7.41 -5.18
C ASN A 171 21.64 -7.66 -5.54
N ALA A 172 22.33 -8.51 -4.78
CA ALA A 172 23.76 -8.80 -5.00
C ALA A 172 24.07 -9.45 -6.36
N SER A 173 23.07 -10.05 -7.02
CA SER A 173 23.18 -10.58 -8.39
C SER A 173 22.82 -9.54 -9.47
N ASN A 174 22.57 -8.29 -9.07
CA ASN A 174 22.12 -7.18 -9.91
C ASN A 174 20.70 -7.37 -10.51
N ALA A 175 19.93 -8.33 -10.03
CA ALA A 175 18.51 -8.46 -10.38
C ALA A 175 17.67 -7.43 -9.61
N ILE A 176 16.47 -7.12 -10.12
CA ILE A 176 15.49 -6.30 -9.38
C ILE A 176 15.13 -7.03 -8.08
N GLU A 177 15.24 -6.32 -6.96
CA GLU A 177 14.91 -6.86 -5.65
C GLU A 177 13.39 -7.05 -5.54
N ALA A 178 13.01 -8.21 -5.00
CA ALA A 178 11.63 -8.50 -4.69
C ALA A 178 11.21 -7.69 -3.46
N ASP A 179 9.93 -7.32 -3.39
CA ASP A 179 9.39 -6.82 -2.13
C ASP A 179 9.47 -7.92 -1.05
N HIS A 180 9.82 -7.50 0.16
CA HIS A 180 9.98 -8.38 1.31
C HIS A 180 8.72 -9.18 1.64
N TYR A 181 7.54 -8.65 1.32
CA TYR A 181 6.26 -9.31 1.57
C TYR A 181 5.91 -10.35 0.50
N THR A 182 6.29 -10.13 -0.76
CA THR A 182 5.96 -11.05 -1.86
C THR A 182 6.86 -10.85 -3.08
N PRO A 183 7.35 -11.95 -3.70
CA PRO A 183 8.18 -11.89 -4.91
C PRO A 183 7.42 -11.41 -6.16
N ARG A 184 6.12 -11.13 -6.02
CA ARG A 184 5.30 -10.62 -7.11
C ARG A 184 5.42 -9.11 -7.29
N PHE A 185 6.08 -8.42 -6.36
CA PHE A 185 6.36 -6.98 -6.46
C PHE A 185 7.84 -6.68 -6.65
N CYS A 186 8.11 -5.66 -7.47
CA CYS A 186 9.42 -5.07 -7.67
C CYS A 186 9.59 -3.89 -6.72
N ALA A 187 10.63 -3.91 -5.89
CA ALA A 187 10.91 -2.82 -4.96
C ALA A 187 11.49 -1.59 -5.70
N LEU A 188 10.77 -0.46 -5.66
CA LEU A 188 11.27 0.79 -6.21
C LEU A 188 12.31 1.44 -5.28
N ASN A 189 13.29 2.11 -5.88
CA ASN A 189 14.36 2.77 -5.17
C ASN A 189 13.95 4.21 -4.78
N LEU A 190 13.46 4.39 -3.55
CA LEU A 190 13.12 5.73 -3.03
C LEU A 190 14.34 6.66 -2.81
N ARG A 191 15.57 6.19 -3.03
CA ARG A 191 16.75 7.07 -3.07
C ARG A 191 16.87 7.80 -4.41
N ASP A 192 16.38 7.19 -5.49
CA ASP A 192 16.23 7.85 -6.78
C ASP A 192 15.25 9.03 -6.61
N LYS A 193 15.67 10.21 -7.08
CA LYS A 193 14.94 11.45 -6.86
C LYS A 193 13.59 11.44 -7.57
N ASP A 194 13.53 10.95 -8.80
CA ASP A 194 12.34 11.01 -9.62
C ASP A 194 11.25 10.07 -9.06
N ILE A 195 11.66 8.86 -8.65
CA ILE A 195 10.79 7.89 -7.97
C ILE A 195 10.23 8.48 -6.68
N ARG A 196 11.11 9.05 -5.84
CA ARG A 196 10.70 9.62 -4.55
C ARG A 196 9.74 10.79 -4.72
N GLU A 197 10.04 11.70 -5.64
CA GLU A 197 9.20 12.89 -5.88
C GLU A 197 7.81 12.52 -6.37
N TYR A 198 7.70 11.50 -7.21
CA TYR A 198 6.41 10.99 -7.65
C TYR A 198 5.58 10.47 -6.47
N TRP A 199 6.12 9.58 -5.63
CA TRP A 199 5.35 9.03 -4.51
C TRP A 199 5.01 10.10 -3.46
N LEU A 200 5.93 11.02 -3.17
CA LEU A 200 5.65 12.15 -2.28
C LEU A 200 4.54 13.05 -2.84
N LYS A 201 4.50 13.28 -4.16
CA LYS A 201 3.42 14.03 -4.79
C LYS A 201 2.09 13.32 -4.60
N GLN A 202 2.03 12.01 -4.84
CA GLN A 202 0.80 11.25 -4.68
C GLN A 202 0.34 11.22 -3.21
N TRP A 203 1.22 10.91 -2.27
CA TRP A 203 0.86 10.91 -0.84
C TRP A 203 0.37 12.27 -0.35
N LYS A 204 0.97 13.39 -0.82
CA LYS A 204 0.49 14.74 -0.51
C LYS A 204 -0.88 15.05 -1.09
N TYR A 205 -1.24 14.41 -2.21
CA TYR A 205 -2.57 14.59 -2.80
C TYR A 205 -3.65 13.86 -1.98
N PHE A 206 -3.33 12.70 -1.41
CA PHE A 206 -4.29 11.91 -0.60
C PHE A 206 -4.38 12.32 0.88
N HIS A 207 -3.36 13.00 1.42
CA HIS A 207 -3.33 13.49 2.81
C HIS A 207 -4.07 14.84 2.96
#